data_AF-A0A965IPN0-F1
#
_entry.id   AF-A0A965IPN0-F1
#
_cell.length_a   1.000
_cell.length_b   1.000
_cell.length_c   1.000
_cell.angle_alpha   90.00
_cell.angle_beta   90.00
_cell.angle_gamma   90.00
#
_symmetry.space_group_name_H-M   'P 1'
#
loop_
_entity.id
_entity.type
_entity.pdbx_description
1 polymer ?
#
loop_
_entity_poly.entity_id
_entity_poly.type
_entity_poly.pdbx_seq_one_letter_code
_entity_poly.pdbx_strand_id
1 'polypeptide(L)'
;QLDAYRDALLERFANPALQHRALQICSDNSLKLPLRWLPTYTANRIANQMPAHLAFATACWIRFLQGIDESGNAYTWSDPLANHLQALVHQNWGDDQLCVLSLLQITSIWGEAPSKDLAWVELVSRHLHAIRTQGLLQALHDHLETTP
;
A
#
# COMPACT_ATOMS: atom_id res chain seq x y z
N GLN A 1 -4.57 20.53 17.53
CA GLN A 1 -5.34 20.95 16.34
C GLN A 1 -5.21 19.99 15.15
N LEU A 2 -4.36 18.95 15.20
CA LEU A 2 -4.35 17.87 14.22
C LEU A 2 -5.42 16.80 14.49
N ASP A 3 -5.71 16.53 15.77
CA ASP A 3 -6.73 15.54 16.15
C ASP A 3 -8.13 15.92 15.65
N ALA A 4 -8.54 17.18 15.83
CA ALA A 4 -9.82 17.66 15.31
C ALA A 4 -9.92 17.59 13.77
N TYR A 5 -8.80 17.79 13.06
CA TYR A 5 -8.78 17.66 11.60
C TYR A 5 -8.84 16.19 11.16
N ARG A 6 -8.13 15.30 11.86
CA ARG A 6 -8.22 13.83 11.68
C ARG A 6 -9.66 13.36 11.90
N ASP A 7 -10.29 13.78 12.99
CA ASP A 7 -11.64 13.33 13.35
C ASP A 7 -12.68 13.84 12.34
N ALA A 8 -12.55 15.08 11.88
CA ALA A 8 -13.37 15.61 10.79
C ALA A 8 -13.17 14.87 9.46
N LEU A 9 -11.95 14.37 9.17
CA LEU A 9 -11.71 13.52 8.00
C LEU A 9 -12.40 12.17 8.13
N LEU A 10 -12.35 11.54 9.32
CA LEU A 10 -13.04 10.27 9.58
C LEU A 10 -14.55 10.42 9.41
N GLU A 11 -15.14 11.50 9.95
CA GLU A 11 -16.57 11.80 9.81
C GLU A 11 -16.96 11.97 8.33
N ARG A 12 -16.14 12.67 7.54
CA ARG A 12 -16.37 12.82 6.10
C ARG A 12 -16.28 11.50 5.34
N PHE A 13 -15.34 10.63 5.67
CA PHE A 13 -15.21 9.32 5.03
C PHE A 13 -16.33 8.35 5.42
N ALA A 14 -16.90 8.51 6.62
CA ALA A 14 -18.04 7.72 7.08
C ALA A 14 -19.38 8.16 6.46
N ASN A 15 -19.42 9.28 5.72
CA ASN A 15 -20.66 9.81 5.16
C ASN A 15 -21.24 8.87 4.07
N PRO A 16 -22.40 8.24 4.31
CA PRO A 16 -23.01 7.30 3.36
C PRO A 16 -23.45 7.94 2.04
N ALA A 17 -23.63 9.27 2.02
CA ALA A 17 -24.00 10.02 0.82
C ALA A 17 -22.84 10.14 -0.18
N LEU A 18 -21.59 9.97 0.28
CA LEU A 18 -20.41 9.93 -0.57
C LEU A 18 -20.20 8.48 -1.05
N GLN A 19 -20.93 8.09 -2.10
CA GLN A 19 -20.74 6.81 -2.78
C GLN A 19 -19.44 6.80 -3.62
N HIS A 20 -18.32 7.19 -3.03
CA HIS A 20 -17.02 7.00 -3.63
C HIS A 20 -16.74 5.50 -3.66
N ARG A 21 -16.81 4.90 -4.85
CA ARG A 21 -16.36 3.51 -5.01
C ARG A 21 -14.88 3.51 -4.67
N ALA A 22 -14.42 2.65 -3.76
CA ALA A 22 -13.01 2.58 -3.37
C ALA A 22 -12.07 2.53 -4.60
N LEU A 23 -12.49 1.85 -5.67
CA LEU A 23 -11.81 1.82 -6.97
C LEU A 23 -11.58 3.20 -7.63
N GLN A 24 -12.51 4.15 -7.46
CA GLN A 24 -12.34 5.52 -7.96
C GLN A 24 -11.27 6.29 -7.17
N ILE A 25 -11.16 6.04 -5.86
CA ILE A 25 -10.08 6.63 -5.04
C ILE A 25 -8.73 6.05 -5.45
N CYS A 26 -8.70 4.74 -5.73
CA CYS A 26 -7.52 3.99 -6.17
C CYS A 26 -7.10 4.25 -7.62
N SER A 27 -7.73 5.18 -8.35
CA SER A 27 -7.24 5.56 -9.68
C SER A 27 -5.88 6.25 -9.59
N ASP A 28 -5.03 6.11 -10.59
CA ASP A 28 -3.80 6.91 -10.75
C ASP A 28 -2.87 6.87 -9.52
N ASN A 29 -2.82 5.73 -8.83
CA ASN A 29 -2.01 5.57 -7.64
C ASN A 29 -0.54 5.81 -7.93
N SER A 30 -0.01 5.36 -9.08
CA SER A 30 1.37 5.62 -9.50
C SER A 30 1.73 7.10 -9.54
N LEU A 31 0.76 7.99 -9.77
CA LEU A 31 0.95 9.45 -9.73
C LEU A 31 0.77 10.02 -8.32
N LYS A 32 -0.07 9.40 -7.49
CA LYS A 32 -0.39 9.86 -6.13
C LYS A 32 0.66 9.45 -5.10
N LEU A 33 1.23 8.24 -5.22
CA LEU A 33 2.18 7.67 -4.27
C LEU A 33 3.47 8.52 -4.10
N PRO A 34 4.12 9.02 -5.18
CA PRO A 34 5.26 9.93 -5.06
C PRO A 34 4.97 11.19 -4.26
N LEU A 35 3.74 11.69 -4.38
CA LEU A 35 3.33 12.97 -3.79
C LEU A 35 2.79 12.82 -2.36
N ARG A 36 2.26 11.64 -2.01
CA ARG A 36 1.51 11.43 -0.76
C ARG A 36 2.20 10.47 0.21
N TRP A 37 2.89 9.46 -0.29
CA TRP A 37 3.45 8.38 0.53
C TRP A 37 4.95 8.51 0.69
N LEU A 38 5.67 8.73 -0.42
CA LEU A 38 7.13 8.86 -0.39
C LEU A 38 7.62 9.97 0.57
N PRO A 39 6.99 11.16 0.66
CA PRO A 39 7.41 12.18 1.63
C PRO A 39 7.26 11.72 3.08
N THR A 40 6.19 10.98 3.39
CA THR A 40 5.93 10.42 4.72
C THR A 40 6.97 9.36 5.08
N TYR A 41 7.29 8.46 4.14
CA TYR A 41 8.38 7.51 4.29
C TYR A 41 9.69 8.25 4.61
N THR A 42 10.08 9.18 3.74
CA THR A 42 11.34 9.93 3.88
C THR A 42 11.44 10.66 5.22
N ALA A 43 10.39 11.37 5.62
CA ALA A 43 10.36 12.10 6.88
C ALA A 43 10.54 11.18 8.10
N ASN A 44 9.85 10.03 8.13
CA ASN A 44 9.99 9.06 9.21
C ASN A 44 11.39 8.44 9.23
N ARG A 45 11.95 8.05 8.08
CA ARG A 45 13.29 7.47 8.04
C ARG A 45 14.38 8.46 8.43
N ILE A 46 14.26 9.74 8.06
CA ILE A 46 15.16 10.81 8.56
C ILE A 46 15.08 10.93 10.09
N ALA A 47 13.89 10.74 10.67
CA ALA A 47 13.69 10.72 12.12
C ALA A 47 14.07 9.38 12.79
N ASN A 48 14.67 8.43 12.06
CA ASN A 48 14.96 7.06 12.51
C ASN A 48 13.71 6.30 12.99
N GLN A 49 12.53 6.64 12.49
CA GLN A 49 11.26 5.99 12.77
C GLN A 49 10.89 5.03 11.65
N MET A 50 10.14 3.98 11.98
CA MET A 50 9.56 3.07 10.99
C MET A 50 8.08 3.41 10.81
N PRO A 51 7.64 3.89 9.62
CA PRO A 51 6.23 4.22 9.39
C PRO A 51 5.43 2.94 9.13
N ALA A 52 5.16 2.16 10.19
CA ALA A 52 4.58 0.82 10.09
C ALA A 52 3.21 0.79 9.40
N HIS A 53 2.32 1.76 9.66
CA HIS A 53 1.04 1.83 8.94
C HIS A 53 1.21 2.12 7.45
N LEU A 54 2.24 2.88 7.06
CA LEU A 54 2.55 3.10 5.65
C LEU A 54 3.12 1.83 5.00
N ALA A 55 3.89 1.03 5.75
CA ALA A 55 4.37 -0.26 5.27
C ALA A 55 3.21 -1.22 5.00
N PHE A 56 2.24 -1.30 5.92
CA PHE A 56 1.02 -2.07 5.73
C PHE A 56 0.19 -1.57 4.54
N ALA A 57 0.01 -0.25 4.41
CA ALA A 57 -0.68 0.35 3.27
C ALA A 57 0.04 0.04 1.93
N THR A 58 1.38 0.00 1.94
CA THR A 58 2.18 -0.41 0.79
C THR A 58 1.91 -1.86 0.41
N ALA A 59 1.90 -2.78 1.38
CA ALA A 59 1.53 -4.17 1.12
C ALA A 59 0.10 -4.32 0.57
N CYS A 60 -0.86 -3.54 1.08
CA CYS A 60 -2.23 -3.50 0.55
C CYS A 60 -2.28 -3.05 -0.90
N TRP A 61 -1.51 -2.01 -1.25
CA TRP A 61 -1.40 -1.55 -2.64
C TRP A 61 -0.82 -2.64 -3.55
N ILE A 62 0.24 -3.34 -3.12
CA ILE A 62 0.83 -4.45 -3.89
C ILE A 62 -0.19 -5.58 -4.09
N ARG A 63 -0.93 -5.96 -3.03
CA ARG A 63 -2.02 -6.95 -3.14
C ARG A 63 -3.11 -6.49 -4.11
N PHE A 64 -3.43 -5.20 -4.12
CA PHE A 64 -4.41 -4.60 -5.03
C PHE A 64 -3.97 -4.67 -6.51
N LEU A 65 -2.68 -4.50 -6.79
CA LEU A 65 -2.15 -4.59 -8.15
C LEU A 65 -2.34 -5.97 -8.80
N GLN A 66 -2.61 -7.02 -8.00
CA GLN A 66 -2.97 -8.33 -8.54
C GLN A 66 -4.22 -8.28 -9.43
N GLY A 67 -5.16 -7.37 -9.14
CA GLY A 67 -6.39 -7.18 -9.92
C GLY A 67 -7.47 -8.24 -9.68
N ILE A 68 -7.33 -9.04 -8.62
CA ILE A 68 -8.27 -10.10 -8.23
C ILE A 68 -8.60 -9.91 -6.74
N ASP A 69 -9.87 -9.97 -6.37
CA ASP A 69 -10.32 -9.86 -4.98
C ASP A 69 -10.08 -11.15 -4.18
N GLU A 70 -10.48 -11.20 -2.91
CA GLU A 70 -10.31 -12.39 -2.06
C GLU A 70 -11.29 -13.52 -2.38
N SER A 71 -12.35 -13.24 -3.15
CA SER A 71 -13.29 -14.25 -3.65
C SER A 71 -12.87 -14.82 -5.01
N GLY A 72 -11.76 -14.35 -5.57
CA GLY A 72 -11.26 -14.76 -6.88
C GLY A 72 -11.87 -13.98 -8.05
N ASN A 73 -12.63 -12.92 -7.81
CA ASN A 73 -13.20 -12.10 -8.88
C ASN A 73 -12.19 -11.07 -9.37
N ALA A 74 -12.02 -10.97 -10.68
CA ALA A 74 -11.24 -9.90 -11.28
C ALA A 74 -11.98 -8.55 -11.16
N TYR A 75 -11.23 -7.48 -10.90
CA TYR A 75 -11.73 -6.10 -10.97
C TYR A 75 -10.88 -5.24 -11.88
N THR A 76 -11.52 -4.22 -12.44
CA THR A 76 -10.84 -3.21 -13.26
C THR A 76 -10.50 -1.99 -12.44
N TRP A 77 -9.33 -1.43 -12.72
CA TRP A 77 -8.82 -0.21 -12.10
C TRP A 77 -8.08 0.60 -13.14
N SER A 78 -7.87 1.89 -12.86
CA SER A 78 -7.29 2.84 -13.81
C SER A 78 -6.00 3.41 -13.24
N ASP A 79 -4.91 3.25 -13.98
CA ASP A 79 -3.62 3.84 -13.66
C ASP A 79 -2.78 3.91 -14.95
N PRO A 80 -2.01 4.98 -15.19
CA PRO A 80 -1.14 5.09 -16.37
C PRO A 80 -0.13 3.95 -16.49
N LEU A 81 0.28 3.34 -15.37
CA LEU A 81 1.24 2.26 -15.30
C LEU A 81 0.58 0.89 -14.99
N ALA A 82 -0.75 0.78 -15.07
CA ALA A 82 -1.50 -0.41 -14.65
C ALA A 82 -0.93 -1.72 -15.21
N ASN A 83 -0.73 -1.80 -16.52
CA ASN A 83 -0.23 -3.00 -17.19
C ASN A 83 1.18 -3.38 -16.71
N HIS A 84 2.07 -2.40 -16.53
CA HIS A 84 3.44 -2.65 -16.08
C HIS A 84 3.48 -3.13 -14.62
N LEU A 85 2.73 -2.44 -13.75
CA LEU A 85 2.63 -2.78 -12.34
C LEU A 85 2.03 -4.17 -12.14
N GLN A 86 0.93 -4.49 -12.82
CA GLN A 86 0.28 -5.79 -12.72
C GLN A 86 1.18 -6.91 -13.26
N ALA A 87 1.90 -6.68 -14.37
CA ALA A 87 2.84 -7.66 -14.91
C ALA A 87 3.96 -8.00 -13.92
N LEU A 88 4.53 -6.99 -13.23
CA LEU A 88 5.54 -7.22 -12.18
C LEU A 88 4.99 -8.02 -11.00
N VAL A 89 3.76 -7.72 -10.56
CA VAL A 89 3.12 -8.49 -9.50
C VAL A 89 2.87 -9.93 -9.93
N HIS A 90 2.33 -10.16 -11.12
CA HIS A 90 2.05 -11.51 -11.62
C HIS A 90 3.33 -12.33 -11.83
N GLN A 91 4.39 -11.71 -12.34
CA GLN A 91 5.68 -12.39 -12.57
C GLN A 91 6.31 -12.88 -11.26
N ASN A 92 6.17 -12.11 -10.18
CA ASN A 92 6.83 -12.37 -8.91
C ASN A 92 5.86 -12.87 -7.82
N TRP A 93 4.61 -13.18 -8.19
CA TRP A 93 3.60 -13.60 -7.22
C TRP A 93 4.00 -14.91 -6.55
N GLY A 94 3.89 -14.96 -5.22
CA GLY A 94 4.31 -16.10 -4.41
C GLY A 94 5.69 -15.94 -3.76
N ASP A 95 6.53 -15.03 -4.29
CA ASP A 95 7.72 -14.54 -3.60
C ASP A 95 7.46 -13.11 -3.10
N ASP A 96 7.07 -12.99 -1.84
CA ASP A 96 6.65 -11.73 -1.24
C ASP A 96 7.80 -10.70 -1.19
N GLN A 97 9.06 -11.14 -1.12
CA GLN A 97 10.21 -10.24 -1.10
C GLN A 97 10.54 -9.73 -2.50
N LEU A 98 10.58 -10.62 -3.48
CA LEU A 98 10.84 -10.24 -4.87
C LEU A 98 9.71 -9.35 -5.44
N CYS A 99 8.46 -9.67 -5.10
CA CYS A 99 7.31 -8.84 -5.49
C CYS A 99 7.41 -7.43 -4.93
N VAL A 100 7.75 -7.27 -3.64
CA VAL A 100 7.96 -5.95 -3.03
C VAL A 100 9.12 -5.21 -3.68
N LEU A 101 10.28 -5.88 -3.81
CA LEU A 101 11.49 -5.25 -4.30
C LEU A 101 11.33 -4.76 -5.75
N SER A 102 10.72 -5.56 -6.62
CA SER A 102 10.49 -5.21 -8.03
C SER A 102 9.65 -3.94 -8.19
N LEU A 103 8.68 -3.70 -7.30
CA LEU A 103 7.86 -2.50 -7.31
C LEU A 103 8.56 -1.30 -6.67
N LEU A 104 9.28 -1.50 -5.57
CA LEU A 104 10.04 -0.41 -4.92
C LEU A 104 11.21 0.08 -5.77
N GLN A 105 11.65 -0.70 -6.77
CA GLN A 105 12.66 -0.30 -7.75
C GLN A 105 12.13 0.65 -8.84
N ILE A 106 10.81 0.87 -8.92
CA ILE A 106 10.23 1.85 -9.84
C ILE A 106 10.50 3.25 -9.29
N THR A 107 11.60 3.85 -9.73
CA THR A 107 12.11 5.12 -9.19
C THR A 107 11.18 6.30 -9.44
N SER A 108 10.35 6.25 -10.48
CA SER A 108 9.30 7.26 -10.71
C SER A 108 8.20 7.25 -9.63
N ILE A 109 8.02 6.12 -8.93
CA ILE A 109 7.05 5.99 -7.84
C ILE A 109 7.71 6.22 -6.47
N TRP A 110 8.86 5.58 -6.25
CA TRP A 110 9.46 5.42 -4.93
C TRP A 110 10.80 6.15 -4.74
N GLY A 111 11.37 6.74 -5.80
CA GLY A 111 12.77 7.17 -5.77
C GLY A 111 13.73 5.99 -5.55
N GLU A 112 14.91 6.27 -5.01
CA GLU A 112 15.95 5.24 -4.83
C GLU A 112 16.03 4.63 -3.43
N ALA A 113 15.59 5.37 -2.41
CA ALA A 113 15.85 5.00 -1.02
C ALA A 113 15.03 3.78 -0.54
N PRO A 114 13.72 3.67 -0.81
CA PRO A 114 12.90 2.58 -0.29
C PRO A 114 13.36 1.18 -0.70
N SER A 115 13.87 0.99 -1.92
CA SER A 115 14.36 -0.32 -2.38
C SER A 115 15.69 -0.73 -1.76
N LYS A 116 16.44 0.21 -1.18
CA LYS A 116 17.73 -0.03 -0.51
C LYS A 116 17.59 -0.16 1.01
N ASP A 117 16.46 0.22 1.59
CA ASP A 117 16.18 0.05 3.01
C ASP A 117 15.66 -1.36 3.29
N LEU A 118 16.57 -2.24 3.71
CA LEU A 118 16.26 -3.66 3.94
C LEU A 118 15.19 -3.86 5.01
N ALA A 119 15.18 -3.04 6.08
CA ALA A 119 14.19 -3.13 7.14
C ALA A 119 12.80 -2.72 6.65
N TRP A 120 12.73 -1.73 5.76
CA TRP A 120 11.48 -1.36 5.09
C TRP A 120 10.98 -2.48 4.15
N VAL A 121 11.85 -3.01 3.30
CA VAL A 121 11.51 -4.11 2.38
C VAL A 121 10.98 -5.31 3.16
N GLU A 122 11.69 -5.74 4.21
CA GLU A 122 11.30 -6.86 5.06
C GLU A 122 9.94 -6.63 5.71
N LEU A 123 9.68 -5.43 6.23
CA LEU A 123 8.41 -5.08 6.87
C LEU A 123 7.24 -5.16 5.88
N VAL A 124 7.40 -4.56 4.69
CA VAL A 124 6.35 -4.59 3.66
C VAL A 124 6.11 -6.02 3.18
N SER A 125 7.17 -6.81 2.98
CA SER A 125 7.05 -8.22 2.58
C SER A 125 6.34 -9.07 3.61
N ARG A 126 6.61 -8.86 4.91
CA ARG A 126 5.89 -9.53 5.99
C ARG A 126 4.40 -9.20 5.98
N HIS A 127 4.03 -7.94 5.76
CA HIS A 127 2.62 -7.57 5.63
C HIS A 127 1.97 -8.15 4.38
N LEU A 128 2.67 -8.17 3.24
CA LEU A 128 2.16 -8.78 2.01
C LEU A 128 1.94 -10.28 2.20
N HIS A 129 2.88 -10.96 2.86
CA HIS A 129 2.77 -12.37 3.22
C HIS A 129 1.52 -12.63 4.06
N ALA A 130 1.32 -11.86 5.13
CA ALA A 130 0.12 -11.97 5.98
C ALA A 130 -1.15 -11.77 5.17
N ILE A 131 -1.24 -10.71 4.36
CA ILE A 131 -2.43 -10.47 3.53
C ILE A 131 -2.69 -11.66 2.58
N ARG A 132 -1.65 -12.26 2.01
CA ARG A 132 -1.77 -13.41 1.09
C ARG A 132 -2.20 -14.71 1.77
N THR A 133 -1.79 -14.96 3.01
CA THR A 133 -2.01 -16.25 3.70
C THR A 133 -3.25 -16.28 4.57
N GLN A 134 -3.63 -15.15 5.17
CA GLN A 134 -4.76 -15.07 6.11
C GLN A 134 -5.86 -14.08 5.67
N GLY A 135 -5.64 -13.34 4.58
CA GLY A 135 -6.57 -12.32 4.09
C GLY A 135 -6.36 -10.95 4.74
N LEU A 136 -6.86 -9.91 4.07
CA LEU A 136 -6.66 -8.50 4.38
C LEU A 136 -7.23 -8.14 5.75
N LEU A 137 -8.45 -8.59 6.07
CA LEU A 137 -9.10 -8.22 7.33
C LEU A 137 -8.37 -8.79 8.55
N GLN A 138 -7.96 -10.06 8.49
CA GLN A 138 -7.17 -10.65 9.57
C GLN A 138 -5.80 -9.99 9.69
N ALA A 139 -5.10 -9.77 8.57
CA ALA A 139 -3.82 -9.06 8.56
C ALA A 139 -3.92 -7.63 9.10
N LEU A 140 -5.02 -6.92 8.84
CA LEU A 140 -5.27 -5.59 9.40
C LEU A 140 -5.50 -5.65 10.90
N HIS A 141 -6.28 -6.61 11.39
CA HIS A 141 -6.51 -6.80 12.81
C HIS A 141 -5.18 -7.03 13.56
N ASP A 142 -4.39 -8.01 13.11
CA ASP A 142 -3.11 -8.34 13.74
C ASP A 142 -2.11 -7.16 13.68
N HIS A 143 -2.11 -6.40 12.58
CA HIS A 143 -1.30 -5.19 12.44
C HIS A 143 -1.63 -4.14 13.50
N LEU A 144 -2.93 -3.90 13.73
CA LEU A 144 -3.39 -2.90 14.71
C LEU A 144 -3.18 -3.34 16.16
N GLU A 145 -3.21 -4.64 16.44
CA GLU A 145 -2.88 -5.15 17.79
C GLU A 145 -1.39 -5.03 18.11
N THR A 146 -0.53 -5.21 17.10
CA THR A 146 0.94 -5.24 17.29
C THR A 146 1.61 -3.87 17.09
N THR A 147 0.90 -2.90 16.52
CA THR A 147 1.39 -1.55 16.20
C THR A 147 0.40 -0.50 16.72
N PRO A 148 0.57 -0.01 17.96
CA PRO A 148 -0.27 1.04 18.55
C PRO A 148 0.02 2.44 17.97
#